data_AF-A0A9C7UZ56-F1
#
_entry.id   AF-A0A9C7UZ56-F1
#
_cell.length_a   1.000
_cell.length_b   1.000
_cell.length_c   1.000
_cell.angle_alpha   90.00
_cell.angle_beta   90.00
_cell.angle_gamma   90.00
#
_symmetry.space_group_name_H-M   'P 1'
#
loop_
_entity.id
_entity.type
_entity.pdbx_description
1 polymer ?
#
loop_
_entity_poly.entity_id
_entity_poly.type
_entity_poly.pdbx_seq_one_letter_code
_entity_poly.pdbx_strand_id
1 'polypeptide(L)' 'TSMGFTPLDGVIMGTRCGSVDPSAVTFVANKLGLSPNAMSDYMNKKSGFLGISG' A
#
# COMPACT_ATOMS: atom_id res chain seq x y z
N THR A 1 -17.40 9.91 -0.20
CA THR A 1 -16.36 9.60 -1.20
C THR A 1 -15.47 8.52 -0.63
N SER A 2 -15.10 7.50 -1.41
CA SER A 2 -14.32 6.34 -0.91
C SER A 2 -12.82 6.60 -0.75
N MET A 3 -12.33 7.76 -1.19
CA MET A 3 -10.95 8.20 -1.03
C MET A 3 -10.83 9.13 0.18
N GLY A 4 -9.80 8.92 0.99
CA GLY A 4 -9.45 9.75 2.15
C GLY A 4 -8.49 10.89 1.80
N PHE A 5 -7.49 11.14 2.66
CA PHE A 5 -6.48 12.19 2.46
C PHE A 5 -5.57 11.96 1.24
N THR A 6 -5.37 10.69 0.88
CA THR A 6 -4.68 10.29 -0.35
C THR A 6 -5.56 9.32 -1.13
N PRO A 7 -5.40 9.23 -2.47
CA PRO A 7 -6.14 8.28 -3.29
C PRO A 7 -5.62 6.83 -3.14
N LEU A 8 -4.85 6.55 -2.07
CA LEU A 8 -4.45 5.23 -1.63
C LEU A 8 -5.55 4.58 -0.78
N ASP A 9 -6.30 5.39 -0.03
CA ASP A 9 -7.33 4.91 0.89
C ASP A 9 -8.60 4.47 0.12
N GLY A 10 -9.27 3.46 0.66
CA GLY A 10 -10.48 2.87 0.09
C GLY A 10 -10.27 1.50 -0.56
N VAL A 11 -10.73 1.36 -1.80
CA VAL A 11 -10.80 0.06 -2.49
C VAL A 11 -9.44 -0.31 -3.06
N ILE A 12 -9.15 -1.61 -3.10
CA ILE A 12 -8.00 -2.13 -3.81
C ILE A 12 -8.08 -1.78 -5.30
N MET A 13 -6.96 -1.35 -5.88
CA MET A 13 -6.87 -0.93 -7.28
C MET A 13 -5.80 -1.75 -8.02
N GLY A 14 -5.60 -1.50 -9.31
CA GLY A 14 -4.64 -2.23 -10.15
C GLY A 14 -3.24 -2.37 -9.52
N THR A 15 -2.64 -1.27 -9.04
CA THR A 15 -1.28 -1.27 -8.46
C THR A 15 -1.22 -0.78 -7.02
N ARG A 16 -2.37 -0.41 -6.42
CA ARG A 16 -2.45 0.23 -5.09
C ARG A 16 -3.12 -0.68 -4.08
N CYS A 17 -2.61 -0.69 -2.86
CA CYS A 17 -3.09 -1.58 -1.79
C CYS A 17 -4.54 -1.33 -1.35
N GLY A 18 -5.05 -0.10 -1.44
CA GLY A 18 -6.33 0.26 -0.83
C GLY A 18 -6.19 0.41 0.69
N SER A 19 -7.32 0.29 1.40
CA SER A 19 -7.37 0.31 2.87
C SER A 19 -6.59 -0.87 3.48
N VAL A 20 -5.63 -0.56 4.34
CA VAL A 20 -4.78 -1.53 5.04
C VAL A 20 -4.51 -1.07 6.48
N ASP A 21 -4.28 -2.03 7.36
CA ASP A 21 -3.93 -1.78 8.75
C ASP A 21 -2.60 -0.98 8.85
N PRO A 22 -2.57 0.18 9.53
CA PRO A 22 -1.35 0.98 9.72
C PRO A 22 -0.20 0.22 10.39
N SER A 23 -0.51 -0.72 11.29
CA SER A 23 0.45 -1.57 11.97
C SER A 23 1.07 -2.59 11.02
N ALA A 24 0.28 -3.12 10.08
CA ALA A 24 0.79 -4.03 9.05
C ALA A 24 1.76 -3.31 8.11
N VAL A 25 1.51 -2.04 7.76
CA VAL A 25 2.43 -1.23 6.96
C VAL A 25 3.78 -1.11 7.67
N THR A 26 3.77 -0.80 8.97
CA THR A 26 4.99 -0.62 9.76
C THR A 26 5.74 -1.95 9.93
N PHE A 27 5.01 -3.05 10.14
CA PHE A 27 5.60 -4.39 10.23
C PHE A 27 6.29 -4.81 8.92
N VAL A 28 5.62 -4.61 7.78
CA VAL A 28 6.16 -4.94 6.46
C VAL A 28 7.34 -4.04 6.12
N ALA A 29 7.26 -2.74 6.41
CA ALA A 29 8.36 -1.79 6.21
C ALA A 29 9.60 -2.21 6.99
N ASN A 30 9.45 -2.60 8.26
CA ASN A 30 10.56 -3.09 9.08
C ASN A 30 11.11 -4.43 8.57
N LYS A 31 10.24 -5.36 8.16
CA LYS A 31 10.64 -6.69 7.68
C LYS A 31 11.39 -6.61 6.34
N LEU A 32 11.02 -5.68 5.47
CA LEU A 32 11.65 -5.47 4.16
C LEU A 32 12.77 -4.42 4.20
N GLY A 33 13.00 -3.77 5.35
CA GLY A 33 13.99 -2.69 5.48
C GLY A 33 13.68 -1.48 4.59
N LEU A 34 12.41 -1.23 4.28
CA LEU A 34 11.99 -0.15 3.39
C LEU A 34 11.97 1.18 4.13
N SER A 35 12.52 2.22 3.50
CA SER A 35 12.33 3.59 3.96
C SER A 35 10.85 4.00 3.80
N PRO A 36 10.35 5.01 4.54
CA PRO A 36 8.97 5.47 4.43
C PRO A 36 8.56 5.85 2.99
N ASN A 37 9.48 6.47 2.25
CA ASN A 37 9.25 6.81 0.84
C ASN A 37 9.18 5.56 -0.04
N ALA A 38 10.07 4.59 0.18
CA ALA A 38 10.06 3.33 -0.56
C ALA A 38 8.80 2.50 -0.25
N MET A 39 8.31 2.54 1.00
CA MET A 39 7.06 1.89 1.39
C MET A 39 5.86 2.55 0.71
N SER A 40 5.83 3.89 0.64
CA SER A 40 4.79 4.62 -0.10
C SER A 40 4.77 4.24 -1.59
N ASP A 41 5.93 4.16 -2.23
CA ASP A 41 6.04 3.69 -3.62
C ASP A 41 5.59 2.23 -3.76
N TYR A 42 5.94 1.37 -2.81
CA TYR A 42 5.55 -0.04 -2.80
C TYR A 42 4.02 -0.20 -2.71
N MET A 43 3.38 0.58 -1.83
CA MET A 43 1.92 0.58 -1.62
C MET A 43 1.15 1.16 -2.81
N ASN A 44 1.75 2.07 -3.60
CA ASN A 44 1.10 2.71 -4.74
C ASN A 44 1.35 2.03 -6.10
N LYS A 45 2.53 1.41 -6.28
CA LYS A 45 2.97 0.90 -7.59
C LYS A 45 3.16 -0.61 -7.64
N LYS A 46 3.36 -1.26 -6.49
CA LYS A 46 3.70 -2.70 -6.42
C LYS A 46 2.72 -3.50 -5.56
N SER A 47 1.54 -2.94 -5.29
CA SER A 47 0.50 -3.57 -4.47
C SER A 47 -0.78 -3.76 -5.29
N GLY A 48 -1.91 -3.94 -4.62
CA GLY A 48 -3.19 -4.02 -5.30
C GLY A 48 -3.41 -5.34 -6.03
N PHE A 49 -4.16 -5.30 -7.12
CA PHE A 49 -4.36 -6.48 -7.97
C PHE A 49 -3.05 -7.05 -8.48
N LEU A 50 -2.10 -6.21 -8.88
CA LEU A 50 -0.76 -6.62 -9.31
C LEU A 50 -0.04 -7.42 -8.21
N GLY A 51 -0.12 -6.97 -6.96
CA GLY A 51 0.49 -7.69 -5.83
C GLY A 51 -0.19 -9.01 -5.49
N ILE A 52 -1.46 -9.19 -5.85
CA ILE A 52 -2.23 -10.41 -5.60
C ILE A 52 -2.12 -11.40 -6.77
N SER A 53 -2.09 -10.91 -8.01
CA SER A 53 -2.06 -11.74 -9.21
C SER A 53 -0.65 -12.18 -9.64
N GLY A 54 0.40 -11.48 -9.18
CA GLY A 54 1.79 -11.72 -9.59
C GLY A 54 2.27 -10.77 -10.67
#